data_AF-A0A6F8U4Q9-F1
#
_entry.id   AF-A0A6F8U4Q9-F1
#
_cell.length_a   1.000
_cell.length_b   1.000
_cell.length_c   1.000
_cell.angle_alpha   90.00
_cell.angle_beta   90.00
_cell.angle_gamma   90.00
#
_symmetry.space_group_name_H-M   'P 1'
#
loop_
_entity.id
_entity.type
_entity.pdbx_description
1 polymer ?
#
loop_
_entity_poly.entity_id
_entity_poly.type
_entity_poly.pdbx_seq_one_letter_code
_entity_poly.pdbx_strand_id
1 'polypeptide(L)'
;MQCGKCGNLNVQANDKFCNQCGELLEKSIPSRNIQEVDSVFEDKTSTNAIHETDIHREATEAGHEDNEHEPIKNEKKDKEIPYPNKPSGVGGFLKFFVIIGCIVGPILGLLSGFGEMSSTENEFPGLRDDEAWGDFKTIAYTSSFISMALLFWLASKLYESDLKSMKFKAIGVLWIVGPFRAIAEIITITIVLPTSMSGAIVPELFAGIFASGFVVTIWTLYFLLSKRVANTYWR
;
A
#
# COMPACT_ATOMS: atom_id res chain seq x y z
N MET A 1 -13.66 -32.04 14.24
CA MET A 1 -13.30 -33.25 13.46
C MET A 1 -13.48 -34.46 14.35
N GLN A 2 -14.04 -35.57 13.85
CA GLN A 2 -14.26 -36.77 14.66
C GLN A 2 -13.09 -37.74 14.46
N CYS A 3 -12.49 -38.24 15.55
CA CYS A 3 -11.35 -39.16 15.45
C CYS A 3 -11.81 -40.53 14.91
N GLY A 4 -11.14 -41.05 13.88
CA GLY A 4 -11.50 -42.33 13.25
C GLY A 4 -11.41 -43.55 14.17
N LYS A 5 -10.59 -43.50 15.23
CA LYS A 5 -10.39 -44.64 16.15
C LYS A 5 -11.22 -44.59 17.42
N CYS A 6 -11.34 -43.41 18.06
CA CYS A 6 -12.10 -43.29 19.31
C CYS A 6 -13.49 -42.67 19.13
N GLY A 7 -13.80 -42.12 17.95
CA GLY A 7 -15.11 -41.53 17.65
C GLY A 7 -15.42 -40.22 18.37
N ASN A 8 -14.50 -39.67 19.16
CA ASN A 8 -14.73 -38.41 19.88
C ASN A 8 -14.49 -37.18 19.00
N LEU A 9 -15.26 -36.13 19.25
CA LEU A 9 -15.16 -34.84 18.57
C LEU A 9 -14.01 -34.03 19.16
N ASN A 10 -13.05 -33.66 18.32
CA ASN A 10 -12.01 -32.74 18.75
C ASN A 10 -12.55 -31.30 18.75
N VAL A 11 -12.47 -30.64 19.91
CA VAL A 11 -13.07 -29.32 20.19
C VAL A 11 -12.18 -28.19 19.65
N GLN A 12 -10.88 -28.41 19.48
CA GLN A 12 -9.96 -27.44 18.91
C GLN A 12 -9.65 -27.77 17.44
N ALA A 13 -9.89 -26.79 16.56
CA ALA A 13 -9.84 -26.99 15.11
C ALA A 13 -8.41 -27.16 14.52
N ASN A 14 -7.37 -26.88 15.30
CA ASN A 14 -5.97 -26.85 14.83
C ASN A 14 -5.08 -27.98 15.36
N ASP A 15 -5.60 -28.88 16.20
CA ASP A 15 -4.78 -29.97 16.74
C ASP A 15 -4.54 -31.04 15.67
N LYS A 16 -3.27 -31.38 15.43
CA LYS A 16 -2.87 -32.47 14.51
C LYS A 16 -3.16 -33.86 15.08
N PHE A 17 -3.43 -33.96 16.38
CA PHE A 17 -3.59 -35.21 17.11
C PHE A 17 -4.90 -35.22 17.91
N CYS A 18 -5.47 -36.40 18.14
CA CYS A 18 -6.62 -36.55 19.03
C CYS A 18 -6.19 -36.44 20.51
N ASN A 19 -6.80 -35.53 21.25
CA ASN A 19 -6.48 -35.26 22.66
C ASN A 19 -6.77 -36.41 23.63
N GLN A 20 -7.46 -37.47 23.19
CA GLN A 20 -7.75 -38.65 24.03
C GLN A 20 -6.89 -39.87 23.70
N CYS A 21 -6.59 -40.13 22.42
CA CYS A 21 -5.88 -41.34 22.01
C CYS A 21 -4.52 -41.08 21.37
N GLY A 22 -4.16 -39.83 21.12
CA GLY A 22 -2.87 -39.43 20.54
C GLY A 22 -2.70 -39.76 19.06
N GLU A 23 -3.73 -40.25 18.37
CA GLU A 23 -3.64 -40.61 16.96
C GLU A 23 -3.73 -39.39 16.04
N LEU A 24 -3.05 -39.46 14.90
CA LEU A 24 -2.96 -38.36 13.94
C LEU A 24 -4.31 -38.17 13.24
N LEU A 25 -4.84 -36.95 13.26
CA LEU A 25 -6.08 -36.61 12.58
C LEU A 25 -5.79 -36.48 11.08
N GLU A 26 -5.99 -37.58 10.35
CA GLU A 26 -5.88 -37.59 8.90
C GLU A 26 -6.94 -36.64 8.34
N LYS A 27 -6.51 -35.55 7.69
CA LYS A 27 -7.42 -34.59 7.05
C LYS A 27 -8.16 -35.34 5.95
N SER A 28 -9.35 -35.85 6.23
CA SER A 28 -10.27 -36.32 5.20
C SER A 28 -10.72 -35.09 4.42
N ILE A 29 -9.96 -34.74 3.37
CA ILE A 29 -10.42 -33.80 2.36
C ILE A 29 -11.60 -34.52 1.69
N PRO A 30 -12.84 -34.01 1.77
CA PRO A 30 -13.93 -34.60 1.02
C PRO A 30 -13.59 -34.47 -0.47
N SER A 31 -13.28 -35.59 -1.12
CA SER A 31 -13.14 -35.68 -2.58
C SER A 31 -14.48 -35.31 -3.21
N ARG A 32 -14.71 -34.02 -3.44
CA ARG A 32 -15.76 -33.55 -4.32
C ARG A 32 -15.35 -33.95 -5.74
N ASN A 33 -16.21 -34.77 -6.35
CA ASN A 33 -16.22 -35.03 -7.79
C ASN A 33 -16.26 -33.68 -8.53
N ILE A 34 -15.14 -33.29 -9.15
CA ILE A 34 -15.06 -32.20 -10.12
C ILE A 34 -14.90 -32.87 -11.49
N GLN A 35 -16.01 -33.40 -11.99
CA GLN A 35 -16.23 -33.51 -13.42
C GLN A 35 -17.32 -32.48 -13.75
N GLU A 36 -17.16 -31.79 -14.87
CA GLU A 36 -18.15 -30.90 -15.50
C GLU A 36 -18.14 -29.42 -15.06
N VAL A 37 -17.06 -28.69 -15.39
CA VAL A 37 -17.18 -27.31 -15.92
C VAL A 37 -16.06 -27.07 -16.95
N ASP A 38 -16.10 -27.83 -18.05
CA ASP A 38 -15.42 -27.47 -19.29
C ASP A 38 -16.45 -26.78 -20.19
N SER A 39 -16.32 -25.47 -20.35
CA SER A 39 -16.61 -24.69 -21.57
C SER A 39 -16.85 -23.23 -21.21
N VAL A 40 -16.45 -22.34 -22.10
CA VAL A 40 -16.61 -20.88 -22.04
C VAL A 40 -15.50 -20.13 -21.29
N PHE A 41 -14.28 -20.17 -21.83
CA PHE A 41 -13.50 -18.93 -21.98
C PHE A 41 -12.46 -19.10 -23.10
N GLU A 42 -12.95 -19.10 -24.34
CA GLU A 42 -12.11 -18.85 -25.51
C GLU A 42 -12.06 -17.34 -25.79
N ASP A 43 -10.87 -16.94 -26.23
CA ASP A 43 -10.63 -15.89 -27.23
C ASP A 43 -10.41 -14.45 -26.73
N LYS A 44 -9.12 -14.07 -26.63
CA LYS A 44 -8.45 -13.05 -27.48
C LYS A 44 -7.23 -12.45 -26.76
N THR A 45 -6.09 -13.12 -26.89
CA THR A 45 -4.78 -12.49 -26.64
C THR A 45 -4.11 -12.30 -28.00
N SER A 46 -4.40 -11.18 -28.65
CA SER A 46 -3.72 -10.78 -29.87
C SER A 46 -2.34 -10.24 -29.51
N THR A 47 -1.33 -11.04 -29.82
CA THR A 47 0.09 -10.70 -29.86
C THR A 47 0.29 -9.56 -30.85
N ASN A 48 0.77 -8.40 -30.39
CA ASN A 48 1.27 -7.37 -31.29
C ASN A 48 2.79 -7.29 -31.18
N ALA A 49 3.42 -7.68 -32.28
CA ALA A 49 4.84 -7.66 -32.53
C ALA A 49 5.39 -6.23 -32.52
N ILE A 50 6.54 -6.06 -31.89
CA ILE A 50 7.36 -4.85 -31.96
C ILE A 50 8.15 -4.96 -33.27
N HIS A 51 7.82 -4.09 -34.22
CA HIS A 51 8.53 -3.93 -35.48
C HIS A 51 9.70 -2.98 -35.27
N GLU A 52 10.90 -3.55 -35.37
CA GLU A 52 12.18 -2.87 -35.50
C GLU A 52 12.32 -2.39 -36.95
N THR A 53 12.65 -1.11 -37.17
CA THR A 53 13.15 -0.63 -38.48
C THR A 53 14.06 0.57 -38.25
N ASP A 54 15.35 0.30 -38.40
CA ASP A 54 16.37 1.25 -38.83
C ASP A 54 15.98 1.89 -40.16
N ILE A 55 16.08 3.22 -40.28
CA ILE A 55 16.32 3.89 -41.57
C ILE A 55 17.27 5.07 -41.33
N HIS A 56 18.53 4.85 -41.71
CA HIS A 56 19.45 5.88 -42.18
C HIS A 56 18.87 6.56 -43.44
N ARG A 57 18.89 7.89 -43.51
CA ARG A 57 19.08 8.58 -44.81
C ARG A 57 19.72 9.95 -44.67
N GLU A 58 20.85 10.06 -45.38
CA GLU A 58 21.63 11.26 -45.66
C GLU A 58 20.89 12.28 -46.55
N ALA A 59 21.31 13.54 -46.32
CA ALA A 59 21.63 14.60 -47.28
C ALA A 59 20.53 15.22 -48.18
N THR A 60 20.56 16.55 -48.26
CA THR A 60 20.97 17.34 -49.45
C THR A 60 20.14 18.63 -49.66
N GLU A 61 20.86 19.75 -49.84
CA GLU A 61 20.54 21.01 -50.57
C GLU A 61 19.35 21.89 -50.10
N ALA A 62 19.55 23.18 -49.75
CA ALA A 62 19.93 24.36 -50.56
C ALA A 62 18.83 24.85 -51.54
N GLY A 63 18.30 26.04 -51.28
CA GLY A 63 17.30 26.78 -52.09
C GLY A 63 16.34 27.52 -51.16
N HIS A 64 16.59 28.79 -50.79
CA HIS A 64 16.23 30.00 -51.52
C HIS A 64 14.77 30.01 -51.99
N GLU A 65 13.92 30.70 -51.23
CA GLU A 65 12.81 31.46 -51.77
C GLU A 65 12.37 32.50 -50.72
N ASP A 66 12.49 33.75 -51.12
CA ASP A 66 12.21 34.94 -50.33
C ASP A 66 10.69 35.10 -50.27
N ASN A 67 10.07 34.48 -49.27
CA ASN A 67 8.63 34.59 -49.08
C ASN A 67 8.32 35.77 -48.15
N GLU A 68 7.58 36.73 -48.70
CA GLU A 68 7.17 37.97 -48.07
C GLU A 68 6.56 37.72 -46.69
N HIS A 69 7.08 38.46 -45.73
CA HIS A 69 6.64 38.56 -44.36
C HIS A 69 5.16 39.02 -44.31
N GLU A 70 4.23 38.07 -44.33
CA GLU A 70 2.94 38.28 -43.69
C GLU A 70 3.18 38.37 -42.16
N PRO A 71 2.69 39.42 -41.49
CA PRO A 71 2.76 39.48 -40.04
C PRO A 71 1.85 38.37 -39.51
N ILE A 72 2.46 37.23 -39.14
CA ILE A 72 1.83 36.20 -38.33
C ILE A 72 1.37 36.93 -37.08
N LYS A 73 0.08 37.28 -37.06
CA LYS A 73 -0.62 37.67 -35.85
C LYS A 73 -0.51 36.46 -34.95
N ASN A 74 0.51 36.48 -34.11
CA ASN A 74 0.58 35.69 -32.90
C ASN A 74 -0.58 36.17 -32.02
N GLU A 75 -1.81 35.79 -32.41
CA GLU A 75 -2.86 35.48 -31.49
C GLU A 75 -2.20 34.48 -30.55
N LYS A 76 -1.66 35.01 -29.45
CA LYS A 76 -1.50 34.26 -28.23
C LYS A 76 -2.90 33.75 -27.96
N LYS A 77 -3.17 32.56 -28.49
CA LYS A 77 -4.26 31.71 -28.07
C LYS A 77 -3.90 31.48 -26.62
N ASP A 78 -4.37 32.39 -25.78
CA ASP A 78 -4.32 32.24 -24.34
C ASP A 78 -4.84 30.83 -24.15
N LYS A 79 -3.91 29.93 -23.78
CA LYS A 79 -4.28 28.56 -23.44
C LYS A 79 -5.12 28.76 -22.20
N GLU A 80 -6.43 28.96 -22.40
CA GLU A 80 -7.43 28.98 -21.36
C GLU A 80 -7.17 27.71 -20.58
N ILE A 81 -6.51 27.86 -19.44
CA ILE A 81 -6.25 26.74 -18.56
C ILE A 81 -7.66 26.35 -18.12
N PRO A 82 -8.15 25.14 -18.46
CA PRO A 82 -9.57 24.82 -18.41
C PRO A 82 -10.00 24.47 -16.98
N TYR A 83 -9.61 25.29 -16.00
CA TYR A 83 -10.00 25.11 -14.61
C TYR A 83 -11.02 26.19 -14.21
N PRO A 84 -12.26 25.80 -13.87
CA PRO A 84 -13.36 26.71 -13.62
C PRO A 84 -13.17 27.54 -12.34
N ASN A 85 -13.74 28.74 -12.34
CA ASN A 85 -13.70 29.76 -11.27
C ASN A 85 -14.42 29.40 -9.94
N LYS A 86 -14.74 28.12 -9.69
CA LYS A 86 -15.09 27.49 -8.38
C LYS A 86 -15.55 26.05 -8.65
N PRO A 87 -15.13 25.03 -7.86
CA PRO A 87 -15.24 25.01 -6.41
C PRO A 87 -13.89 24.87 -5.70
N SER A 88 -13.63 25.79 -4.76
CA SER A 88 -12.55 25.73 -3.77
C SER A 88 -13.00 24.92 -2.55
N GLY A 89 -12.16 24.01 -2.07
CA GLY A 89 -12.38 23.30 -0.81
C GLY A 89 -12.22 21.77 -0.90
N VAL A 90 -12.01 21.17 0.27
CA VAL A 90 -11.77 19.74 0.45
C VAL A 90 -13.10 18.99 0.50
N GLY A 91 -13.58 18.58 -0.67
CA GLY A 91 -14.85 17.89 -0.84
C GLY A 91 -14.72 16.40 -1.16
N GLY A 92 -15.80 15.65 -0.92
CA GLY A 92 -15.98 14.27 -1.40
C GLY A 92 -14.92 13.29 -0.90
N PHE A 93 -14.32 12.54 -1.85
CA PHE A 93 -13.39 11.45 -1.55
C PHE A 93 -12.09 11.91 -0.87
N LEU A 94 -11.68 13.17 -1.07
CA LEU A 94 -10.53 13.73 -0.38
C LEU A 94 -10.83 13.94 1.12
N LYS A 95 -12.05 14.37 1.47
CA LYS A 95 -12.48 14.46 2.87
C LYS A 95 -12.56 13.07 3.52
N PHE A 96 -13.00 12.07 2.75
CA PHE A 96 -12.98 10.66 3.20
C PHE A 96 -11.55 10.20 3.51
N PHE A 97 -10.57 10.49 2.64
CA PHE A 97 -9.16 10.21 2.91
C PHE A 97 -8.66 10.89 4.19
N VAL A 98 -8.97 12.17 4.38
CA VAL A 98 -8.53 12.90 5.59
C VAL A 98 -9.09 12.25 6.86
N ILE A 99 -10.37 11.90 6.88
CA ILE A 99 -10.98 11.30 8.07
C ILE A 99 -10.49 9.86 8.27
N ILE A 100 -10.63 9.01 7.26
CA ILE A 100 -10.34 7.58 7.41
C ILE A 100 -8.84 7.31 7.36
N GLY A 101 -8.11 7.87 6.40
CA GLY A 101 -6.68 7.63 6.22
C GLY A 101 -5.81 8.37 7.22
N CYS A 102 -6.13 9.62 7.56
CA CYS A 102 -5.27 10.43 8.43
C CYS A 102 -5.69 10.45 9.90
N ILE A 103 -6.97 10.19 10.23
CA ILE A 103 -7.46 10.23 11.62
C ILE A 103 -7.75 8.81 12.13
N VAL A 104 -8.71 8.12 11.53
CA VAL A 104 -9.16 6.80 12.01
C VAL A 104 -8.08 5.74 11.83
N GLY A 105 -7.42 5.72 10.67
CA GLY A 105 -6.38 4.76 10.31
C GLY A 105 -5.25 4.67 11.33
N PRO A 106 -4.51 5.76 11.63
CA PRO A 106 -3.43 5.71 12.62
C PRO A 106 -3.90 5.38 14.04
N ILE A 107 -5.11 5.77 14.45
CA ILE A 107 -5.66 5.38 15.76
C ILE A 107 -5.88 3.86 15.80
N LEU A 108 -6.53 3.29 14.77
CA LEU A 108 -6.76 1.85 14.69
C LEU A 108 -5.44 1.07 14.57
N GLY A 109 -4.47 1.57 13.79
CA GLY A 109 -3.16 0.96 13.65
C GLY A 109 -2.34 0.98 14.95
N LEU A 110 -2.45 2.04 15.75
CA LEU A 110 -1.82 2.10 17.07
C LEU A 110 -2.47 1.10 18.04
N LEU A 111 -3.81 1.02 18.05
CA LEU A 111 -4.55 0.06 18.87
C LEU A 111 -4.27 -1.39 18.48
N SER A 112 -4.21 -1.70 17.18
CA SER A 112 -3.86 -3.04 16.71
C SER A 112 -2.42 -3.38 17.07
N GLY A 113 -1.49 -2.44 16.93
CA GLY A 113 -0.09 -2.62 17.32
C GLY A 113 0.08 -2.95 18.82
N PHE A 114 -0.71 -2.34 19.71
CA PHE A 114 -0.71 -2.74 21.13
C PHE A 114 -1.20 -4.18 21.33
N GLY A 115 -2.26 -4.57 20.62
CA GLY A 115 -2.81 -5.92 20.66
C GLY A 115 -1.82 -6.96 20.16
N GLU A 116 -1.16 -6.70 19.04
CA GLU A 116 -0.15 -7.57 18.42
C GLU A 116 1.03 -7.78 19.37
N MET A 117 1.60 -6.71 19.93
CA MET A 117 2.71 -6.81 20.89
C MET A 117 2.32 -7.61 22.13
N SER A 118 1.12 -7.40 22.67
CA SER A 118 0.62 -8.15 23.81
C SER A 118 0.40 -9.63 23.48
N SER A 119 -0.11 -9.93 22.28
CA SER A 119 -0.28 -11.30 21.80
C SER A 119 1.06 -12.02 21.69
N THR A 120 2.07 -11.38 21.10
CA THR A 120 3.42 -11.93 20.96
C THR A 120 4.06 -12.20 22.32
N GLU A 121 3.89 -11.32 23.30
CA GLU A 121 4.38 -11.55 24.67
C GLU A 121 3.67 -12.71 25.39
N ASN A 122 2.40 -12.97 25.07
CA ASN A 122 1.67 -14.10 25.63
C ASN A 122 2.11 -15.43 24.99
N GLU A 123 2.47 -15.41 23.71
CA GLU A 123 2.99 -16.58 22.99
C GLU A 123 4.42 -16.93 23.41
N PHE A 124 5.25 -15.91 23.67
CA PHE A 124 6.64 -16.06 24.08
C PHE A 124 6.91 -15.33 25.40
N PRO A 125 6.56 -15.92 26.56
CA PRO A 125 6.66 -15.25 27.86
C PRO A 125 8.09 -14.81 28.21
N GLY A 126 9.11 -15.46 27.66
CA GLY A 126 10.52 -15.07 27.84
C GLY A 126 10.91 -13.72 27.23
N LEU A 127 10.09 -13.15 26.32
CA LEU A 127 10.33 -11.81 25.76
C LEU A 127 10.10 -10.69 26.78
N ARG A 128 9.26 -10.91 27.79
CA ARG A 128 8.91 -9.85 28.74
C ARG A 128 10.08 -9.39 29.61
N ASP A 129 10.98 -10.31 29.91
CA ASP A 129 12.17 -10.05 30.73
C ASP A 129 13.39 -9.66 29.89
N ASP A 130 13.27 -9.66 28.56
CA ASP A 130 14.36 -9.32 27.64
C ASP A 130 14.45 -7.80 27.43
N GLU A 131 15.62 -7.23 27.73
CA GLU A 131 15.90 -5.80 27.58
C GLU A 131 15.80 -5.34 26.12
N ALA A 132 16.25 -6.17 25.16
CA ALA A 132 16.19 -5.84 23.73
C ALA A 132 14.75 -5.79 23.21
N TRP A 133 13.85 -6.61 23.76
CA TRP A 133 12.42 -6.51 23.46
C TRP A 133 11.81 -5.21 23.99
N GLY A 134 12.22 -4.76 25.18
CA GLY A 134 11.83 -3.47 25.75
C GLY A 134 12.21 -2.28 24.87
N ASP A 135 13.46 -2.27 24.39
CA ASP A 135 13.97 -1.26 23.46
C ASP A 135 13.20 -1.26 22.14
N PHE A 136 12.97 -2.45 21.57
CA PHE A 136 12.19 -2.58 20.34
C PHE A 136 10.78 -2.02 20.49
N LYS A 137 10.05 -2.36 21.56
CA LYS A 137 8.71 -1.79 21.83
C LYS A 137 8.75 -0.27 21.93
N THR A 138 9.74 0.28 22.62
CA THR A 138 9.89 1.72 22.78
C THR A 138 10.10 2.41 21.42
N ILE A 139 10.95 1.83 20.56
CA ILE A 139 11.17 2.34 19.20
C ILE A 139 9.89 2.23 18.36
N ALA A 140 9.20 1.09 18.39
CA ALA A 140 7.98 0.84 17.62
C ALA A 140 6.83 1.77 18.04
N TYR A 141 6.62 2.00 19.34
CA TYR A 141 5.61 2.95 19.81
C TYR A 141 5.99 4.39 19.46
N THR A 142 7.24 4.77 19.65
CA THR A 142 7.71 6.11 19.30
C THR A 142 7.54 6.38 17.79
N SER A 143 7.89 5.42 16.93
CA SER A 143 7.70 5.52 15.47
C SER A 143 6.22 5.66 15.10
N SER A 144 5.34 4.93 15.80
CA SER A 144 3.89 4.98 15.63
C SER A 144 3.32 6.35 16.03
N PHE A 145 3.74 6.91 17.16
CA PHE A 145 3.33 8.24 17.61
C PHE A 145 3.79 9.35 16.66
N ILE A 146 5.05 9.28 16.17
CA ILE A 146 5.56 10.22 15.17
C ILE A 146 4.74 10.14 13.89
N SER A 147 4.44 8.92 13.43
CA SER A 147 3.64 8.69 12.23
C SER A 147 2.21 9.22 12.37
N MET A 148 1.57 9.00 13.52
CA MET A 148 0.27 9.56 13.83
C MET A 148 0.30 11.09 13.84
N ALA A 149 1.31 11.70 14.47
CA ALA A 149 1.48 13.15 14.49
C ALA A 149 1.68 13.73 13.07
N LEU A 150 2.45 13.06 12.22
CA LEU A 150 2.63 13.45 10.81
C LEU A 150 1.32 13.36 10.01
N LEU A 151 0.51 12.32 10.25
CA LEU A 151 -0.80 12.19 9.59
C LEU A 151 -1.80 13.23 10.08
N PHE A 152 -1.84 13.56 11.37
CA PHE A 152 -2.68 14.64 11.89
C PHE A 152 -2.24 16.00 11.35
N TRP A 153 -0.94 16.25 11.29
CA TRP A 153 -0.40 17.45 10.63
C TRP A 153 -0.81 17.51 9.16
N LEU A 154 -0.72 16.39 8.44
CA LEU A 154 -1.15 16.30 7.05
C LEU A 154 -2.66 16.55 6.91
N ALA A 155 -3.48 16.01 7.80
CA ALA A 155 -4.93 16.25 7.83
C ALA A 155 -5.25 17.74 7.95
N SER A 156 -4.62 18.43 8.91
CA SER A 156 -4.79 19.87 9.10
C SER A 156 -4.34 20.66 7.88
N LYS A 157 -3.18 20.32 7.30
CA LYS A 157 -2.66 21.02 6.12
C LYS A 157 -3.45 20.76 4.84
N LEU A 158 -3.99 19.55 4.66
CA LEU A 158 -4.88 19.25 3.54
C LEU A 158 -6.18 20.04 3.64
N TYR A 159 -6.66 20.34 4.85
CA TYR A 159 -7.88 21.13 5.08
C TYR A 159 -7.69 22.63 4.83
N GLU A 160 -6.53 23.17 5.19
CA GLU A 160 -6.25 24.62 5.14
C GLU A 160 -5.63 25.09 3.82
N SER A 161 -4.94 24.23 3.09
CA SER A 161 -4.07 24.64 1.99
C SER A 161 -4.68 24.33 0.63
N ASP A 162 -4.63 25.30 -0.29
CA ASP A 162 -4.99 25.12 -1.71
C ASP A 162 -3.76 24.92 -2.61
N LEU A 163 -2.57 24.73 -2.03
CA LEU A 163 -1.31 24.71 -2.78
C LEU A 163 -1.12 23.42 -3.59
N LYS A 164 -0.73 23.54 -4.85
CA LYS A 164 -0.36 22.43 -5.75
C LYS A 164 0.74 21.53 -5.19
N SER A 165 1.62 22.07 -4.34
CA SER A 165 2.67 21.29 -3.68
C SER A 165 2.13 20.30 -2.64
N MET A 166 0.93 20.52 -2.10
CA MET A 166 0.36 19.69 -1.04
C MET A 166 0.10 18.25 -1.47
N LYS A 167 -0.27 18.01 -2.73
CA LYS A 167 -0.46 16.64 -3.23
C LYS A 167 0.84 15.84 -3.17
N PHE A 168 1.98 16.45 -3.50
CA PHE A 168 3.28 15.80 -3.45
C PHE A 168 3.75 15.59 -2.02
N LYS A 169 3.46 16.54 -1.12
CA LYS A 169 3.71 16.38 0.32
C LYS A 169 2.86 15.23 0.91
N ALA A 170 1.59 15.14 0.54
CA ALA A 170 0.70 14.07 0.98
C ALA A 170 1.19 12.69 0.53
N ILE A 171 1.60 12.57 -0.75
CA ILE A 171 2.23 11.36 -1.28
C ILE A 171 3.50 11.04 -0.48
N GLY A 172 4.38 12.02 -0.28
CA GLY A 172 5.61 11.81 0.50
C GLY A 172 5.35 11.29 1.91
N VAL A 173 4.41 11.91 2.64
CA VAL A 173 4.03 11.47 4.00
C VAL A 173 3.44 10.06 3.98
N LEU A 174 2.59 9.72 3.01
CA LEU A 174 2.03 8.36 2.88
C LEU A 174 3.12 7.30 2.67
N TRP A 175 4.13 7.59 1.85
CA TRP A 175 5.25 6.68 1.64
C TRP A 175 6.16 6.54 2.87
N ILE A 176 6.38 7.64 3.60
CA ILE A 176 7.15 7.65 4.84
C ILE A 176 6.44 6.83 5.92
N VAL A 177 5.15 7.09 6.16
CA VAL A 177 4.37 6.45 7.22
C VAL A 177 4.00 5.00 6.89
N GLY A 178 3.87 4.65 5.60
CA GLY A 178 3.59 3.30 5.16
C GLY A 178 4.87 2.49 4.93
N PRO A 179 5.28 2.26 3.66
CA PRO A 179 6.38 1.34 3.34
C PRO A 179 7.71 1.66 4.03
N PHE A 180 8.13 2.92 4.09
CA PHE A 180 9.45 3.25 4.65
C PHE A 180 9.51 3.01 6.16
N ARG A 181 8.43 3.31 6.89
CA ARG A 181 8.32 2.93 8.30
C ARG A 181 8.41 1.41 8.47
N ALA A 182 7.65 0.64 7.70
CA ALA A 182 7.64 -0.82 7.81
C ALA A 182 9.02 -1.43 7.51
N ILE A 183 9.73 -0.90 6.50
CA ILE A 183 11.13 -1.29 6.21
C ILE A 183 12.04 -0.95 7.38
N ALA A 184 11.90 0.25 7.97
CA ALA A 184 12.70 0.66 9.12
C ALA A 184 12.47 -0.28 10.31
N GLU A 185 11.23 -0.70 10.57
CA GLU A 185 10.89 -1.65 11.64
C GLU A 185 11.51 -3.03 11.41
N ILE A 186 11.49 -3.56 10.18
CA ILE A 186 12.18 -4.82 9.86
C ILE A 186 13.69 -4.70 10.11
N ILE A 187 14.30 -3.59 9.71
CA ILE A 187 15.73 -3.33 9.95
C ILE A 187 15.99 -3.29 11.46
N THR A 188 15.16 -2.58 12.24
CA THR A 188 15.28 -2.53 13.71
C THR A 188 15.18 -3.92 14.32
N ILE A 189 14.20 -4.74 13.94
CA ILE A 189 14.06 -6.10 14.46
C ILE A 189 15.26 -6.96 14.11
N THR A 190 15.77 -6.85 12.89
CA THR A 190 16.92 -7.65 12.44
C THR A 190 18.20 -7.27 13.20
N ILE A 191 18.33 -6.01 13.63
CA ILE A 191 19.50 -5.53 14.37
C ILE A 191 19.38 -5.79 15.88
N VAL A 192 18.18 -5.60 16.45
CA VAL A 192 17.96 -5.62 17.89
C VAL A 192 17.68 -7.04 18.40
N LEU A 193 16.94 -7.86 17.65
CA LEU A 193 16.57 -9.20 18.10
C LEU A 193 17.55 -10.28 17.60
N PRO A 194 17.77 -11.35 18.41
CA PRO A 194 18.52 -12.52 17.97
C PRO A 194 17.94 -13.18 16.72
N THR A 195 18.80 -13.79 15.89
CA THR A 195 18.42 -14.43 14.62
C THR A 195 17.40 -15.56 14.77
N SER A 196 17.40 -16.26 15.92
CA SER A 196 16.43 -17.30 16.25
C SER A 196 15.01 -16.76 16.38
N MET A 197 14.84 -15.50 16.79
CA MET A 197 13.53 -14.87 16.98
C MET A 197 13.09 -14.09 15.74
N SER A 198 14.02 -13.36 15.11
CA SER A 198 13.70 -12.57 13.91
C SER A 198 13.28 -13.44 12.72
N GLY A 199 13.77 -14.67 12.60
CA GLY A 199 13.41 -15.60 11.53
C GLY A 199 11.91 -15.95 11.46
N ALA A 200 11.21 -15.93 12.60
CA ALA A 200 9.76 -16.19 12.65
C ALA A 200 8.93 -14.93 12.34
N ILE A 201 9.41 -13.76 12.76
CA ILE A 201 8.66 -12.49 12.70
C ILE A 201 8.79 -11.81 11.33
N VAL A 202 9.97 -11.86 10.71
CA VAL A 202 10.28 -11.13 9.47
C VAL A 202 9.33 -11.49 8.31
N PRO A 203 8.97 -12.77 8.04
CA PRO A 203 8.05 -13.11 6.96
C PRO A 203 6.66 -12.46 7.08
N GLU A 204 6.14 -12.34 8.31
CA GLU A 204 4.84 -11.70 8.58
C GLU A 204 4.90 -10.20 8.29
N LEU A 205 5.99 -9.54 8.70
CA LEU A 205 6.20 -8.11 8.42
C LEU A 205 6.38 -7.83 6.93
N PHE A 206 6.99 -8.75 6.19
CA PHE A 206 7.09 -8.64 4.73
C PHE A 206 5.71 -8.59 4.07
N ALA A 207 4.75 -9.40 4.52
CA ALA A 207 3.37 -9.34 4.02
C ALA A 207 2.74 -7.96 4.30
N GLY A 208 3.01 -7.38 5.48
CA GLY A 208 2.61 -6.03 5.85
C GLY A 208 3.17 -4.94 4.91
N ILE A 209 4.41 -5.06 4.44
CA ILE A 209 5.01 -4.14 3.47
C ILE A 209 4.25 -4.16 2.15
N PHE A 210 3.93 -5.35 1.62
CA PHE A 210 3.19 -5.45 0.35
C PHE A 210 1.76 -4.90 0.48
N ALA A 211 1.08 -5.22 1.58
CA ALA A 211 -0.26 -4.70 1.86
C ALA A 211 -0.26 -3.17 1.97
N SER A 212 0.66 -2.60 2.76
CA SER A 212 0.77 -1.15 2.92
C SER A 212 1.20 -0.45 1.62
N GLY A 213 2.14 -1.04 0.88
CA GLY A 213 2.58 -0.55 -0.42
C GLY A 213 1.47 -0.50 -1.45
N PHE A 214 0.63 -1.54 -1.52
CA PHE A 214 -0.54 -1.57 -2.40
C PHE A 214 -1.53 -0.44 -2.07
N VAL A 215 -1.87 -0.27 -0.80
CA VAL A 215 -2.77 0.79 -0.33
C VAL A 215 -2.18 2.18 -0.64
N VAL A 216 -0.90 2.40 -0.34
CA VAL A 216 -0.21 3.67 -0.63
C VAL A 216 -0.13 3.95 -2.13
N THR A 217 0.04 2.92 -2.98
CA THR A 217 0.06 3.07 -4.43
C THR A 217 -1.30 3.51 -4.97
N ILE A 218 -2.40 2.92 -4.47
CA ILE A 218 -3.76 3.34 -4.83
C ILE A 218 -3.98 4.82 -4.51
N TRP A 219 -3.62 5.25 -3.31
CA TRP A 219 -3.74 6.66 -2.92
C TRP A 219 -2.84 7.56 -3.75
N THR A 220 -1.60 7.14 -4.02
CA THR A 220 -0.67 7.87 -4.88
C THR A 220 -1.26 8.08 -6.26
N LEU A 221 -1.78 7.03 -6.90
CA LEU A 221 -2.46 7.13 -8.19
C LEU A 221 -3.68 8.04 -8.13
N TYR A 222 -4.47 7.96 -7.06
CA TYR A 222 -5.61 8.85 -6.85
C TYR A 222 -5.16 10.33 -6.78
N PHE A 223 -4.12 10.66 -6.02
CA PHE A 223 -3.60 12.03 -5.91
C PHE A 223 -3.01 12.56 -7.22
N LEU A 224 -2.44 11.69 -8.06
CA LEU A 224 -1.82 12.07 -9.33
C LEU A 224 -2.83 12.19 -10.47
N LEU A 225 -3.79 11.26 -10.58
CA LEU A 225 -4.68 11.15 -11.73
C LEU A 225 -6.06 11.80 -11.53
N SER A 226 -6.49 12.01 -10.28
CA SER A 226 -7.83 12.54 -10.02
C SER A 226 -7.95 14.01 -10.45
N LYS A 227 -8.79 14.26 -11.47
CA LYS A 227 -9.17 15.61 -11.91
C LYS A 227 -9.72 16.47 -10.76
N ARG A 228 -10.41 15.85 -9.78
CA ARG A 228 -10.96 16.57 -8.63
C ARG A 228 -9.86 17.08 -7.71
N VAL A 229 -8.87 16.25 -7.40
CA VAL A 229 -7.70 16.64 -6.59
C VAL A 229 -6.92 17.74 -7.31
N ALA A 230 -6.71 17.59 -8.63
CA ALA A 230 -6.05 18.61 -9.44
C ALA A 230 -6.79 19.96 -9.42
N ASN A 231 -8.12 19.95 -9.42
CA ASN A 231 -8.94 21.16 -9.35
C ASN A 231 -8.97 21.80 -7.95
N THR A 232 -8.85 21.01 -6.88
CA THR A 232 -8.73 21.53 -5.51
C THR A 232 -7.39 22.22 -5.28
N TYR A 233 -6.29 21.62 -5.75
CA TYR A 233 -4.92 22.10 -5.53
C TYR A 233 -4.32 22.76 -6.79
N TRP A 234 -5.07 23.63 -7.45
CA TRP A 234 -4.65 24.21 -8.73
C TRP A 234 -3.73 25.43 -8.58
N ARG A 235 -3.79 26.14 -7.43
CA ARG A 235 -2.99 27.34 -7.12
C ARG A 235 -1.59 26.96 -6.62
#